data_AF-A0A5C1Q0X4-F1
#
_entry.id   AF-A0A5C1Q0X4-F1
#
_cell.length_a   1.000
_cell.length_b   1.000
_cell.length_c   1.000
_cell.angle_alpha   90.00
_cell.angle_beta   90.00
_cell.angle_gamma   90.00
#
_symmetry.space_group_name_H-M   'P 1'
#
loop_
_entity.id
_entity.type
_entity.pdbx_description
1 polymer ?
#
loop_
_entity_poly.entity_id
_entity_poly.type
_entity_poly.pdbx_seq_one_letter_code
_entity_poly.pdbx_strand_id
1 'polypeptide(L)' 'MNTSNARITGQVEYRLGDGPKCRIPRGPVEIQQTPQDVTISWESGDTHQNAALPQSEFRRYINEKAIVLTQ' A
#
# COMPACT_ATOMS: atom_id res chain seq x y z
N MET A 1 15.91 -3.37 4.16
CA MET A 1 14.67 -2.61 4.01
C MET A 1 14.84 -1.70 2.80
N ASN A 2 13.88 -1.67 1.89
CA ASN A 2 13.93 -0.81 0.70
C ASN A 2 12.73 0.14 0.70
N THR A 3 12.94 1.40 0.34
CA THR A 3 11.90 2.42 0.28
C THR A 3 11.76 2.92 -1.16
N SER A 4 10.53 3.11 -1.62
CA SER A 4 10.22 3.56 -2.98
C SER A 4 8.93 4.36 -3.01
N ASN A 5 8.84 5.32 -3.92
CA ASN A 5 7.59 6.04 -4.19
C ASN A 5 6.68 5.20 -5.09
N ALA A 6 5.37 5.32 -4.90
CA ALA A 6 4.38 4.68 -5.75
C ALA A 6 3.09 5.50 -5.82
N ARG A 7 2.14 5.03 -6.63
CA ARG A 7 0.80 5.59 -6.71
C ARG A 7 -0.25 4.49 -6.66
N ILE A 8 -1.27 4.69 -5.84
CA ILE A 8 -2.50 3.87 -5.87
C ILE A 8 -3.37 4.36 -7.03
N THR A 9 -3.60 3.49 -7.99
CA THR A 9 -4.36 3.75 -9.22
C THR A 9 -5.65 2.93 -9.29
N GLY A 10 -5.68 1.78 -8.62
CA GLY A 10 -6.82 0.86 -8.55
C GLY A 10 -7.40 0.73 -7.14
N GLN A 11 -8.16 -0.34 -6.92
CA GLN A 11 -8.70 -0.68 -5.61
C GLN A 11 -7.64 -1.49 -4.85
N VAL A 12 -7.18 -0.94 -3.72
CA VAL A 12 -6.24 -1.61 -2.82
C VAL A 12 -6.89 -1.69 -1.45
N GLU A 13 -6.99 -2.91 -0.94
CA GLU A 13 -7.63 -3.20 0.33
C GLU A 13 -6.65 -3.83 1.32
N TYR A 14 -6.81 -3.44 2.59
CA TYR A 14 -6.05 -3.96 3.72
C TYR A 14 -7.00 -4.32 4.86
N ARG A 15 -6.51 -5.05 5.87
CA ARG A 15 -7.32 -5.41 7.05
C ARG A 15 -6.68 -4.84 8.31
N LEU A 16 -7.51 -4.28 9.19
CA LEU A 16 -7.14 -3.91 10.56
C LEU A 16 -7.64 -4.98 11.53
N GLY A 17 -6.73 -5.80 12.05
CA GLY A 17 -7.09 -6.94 12.92
C GLY A 17 -8.04 -7.92 12.22
N ASP A 18 -9.16 -8.26 12.88
CA ASP A 18 -10.24 -9.09 12.33
C ASP A 18 -11.39 -8.28 11.72
N GLY A 19 -11.22 -6.95 11.59
CA GLY A 19 -12.22 -6.05 11.04
C GLY A 19 -12.50 -6.27 9.54
N PRO A 20 -13.48 -5.53 8.99
CA PRO A 20 -13.71 -5.51 7.56
C PRO A 20 -12.47 -4.99 6.80
N LYS A 21 -12.43 -5.26 5.50
CA LYS A 21 -11.39 -4.68 4.65
C LYS A 21 -11.58 -3.17 4.54
N CYS A 22 -10.51 -2.43 4.81
CA CYS A 22 -10.38 -1.00 4.58
C CYS A 22 -9.74 -0.75 3.21
N ARG A 23 -9.95 0.45 2.65
CA ARG A 23 -9.39 0.85 1.36
C ARG A 23 -8.30 1.89 1.53
N ILE A 24 -7.21 1.74 0.79
CA ILE A 24 -6.21 2.80 0.64
C ILE A 24 -6.72 3.76 -0.45
N PRO A 25 -6.75 5.08 -0.20
CA PRO A 25 -7.21 6.04 -1.18
C PRO A 25 -6.28 6.07 -2.40
N ARG A 26 -6.85 6.42 -3.57
CA ARG A 26 -6.05 6.69 -4.77
C ARG A 26 -5.17 7.91 -4.54
N GLY A 27 -3.90 7.83 -4.92
CA GLY A 27 -2.96 8.92 -4.68
C GLY A 27 -1.51 8.48 -4.53
N PRO A 28 -0.60 9.44 -4.31
CA PRO A 28 0.79 9.15 -4.03
C PRO A 28 0.93 8.43 -2.69
N VAL A 29 1.83 7.45 -2.64
CA VAL A 29 2.15 6.69 -1.43
C VAL A 29 3.65 6.41 -1.36
N GLU A 30 4.15 6.22 -0.15
CA GLU A 30 5.47 5.66 0.09
C GLU A 30 5.33 4.17 0.39
N ILE A 31 6.25 3.38 -0.17
CA ILE A 31 6.30 1.92 -0.01
C ILE A 31 7.60 1.56 0.70
N GLN A 32 7.49 0.88 1.83
CA GLN A 32 8.60 0.31 2.56
C GLN A 32 8.50 -1.22 2.55
N GLN A 33 9.53 -1.89 2.05
CA GLN A 33 9.56 -3.35 1.90
C GLN A 33 10.58 -4.00 2.83
N THR A 34 10.14 -5.06 3.51
CA THR A 34 10.96 -6.01 4.26
C THR A 34 10.83 -7.40 3.62
N PRO A 35 11.66 -8.40 3.97
CA PRO A 35 11.45 -9.77 3.50
C PRO A 35 10.10 -10.38 3.93
N GLN A 36 9.45 -9.83 4.96
CA GLN A 36 8.22 -10.36 5.54
C GLN A 36 6.97 -9.69 4.95
N ASP A 37 7.01 -8.38 4.75
CA ASP A 37 5.84 -7.56 4.43
C ASP A 37 6.20 -6.28 3.65
N VAL A 38 5.15 -5.55 3.29
CA VAL A 38 5.21 -4.25 2.66
C VAL A 38 4.32 -3.28 3.43
N THR A 39 4.90 -2.21 3.93
CA THR A 39 4.16 -1.09 4.52
C THR A 39 3.90 -0.05 3.45
N ILE A 40 2.64 0.35 3.30
CA ILE A 40 2.19 1.44 2.44
C ILE A 40 1.81 2.60 3.33
N SER A 41 2.37 3.77 3.08
CA SER A 41 2.12 5.00 3.82
C SER A 41 1.55 6.09 2.92
N TRP A 42 0.56 6.84 3.40
CA TRP A 42 -0.10 7.90 2.64
C TRP A 42 -0.61 9.02 3.54
N GLU A 43 -0.79 10.19 2.96
CA GLU A 43 -1.42 11.33 3.63
C GLU A 43 -2.95 11.27 3.48
N SER A 44 -3.66 11.51 4.58
CA SER A 44 -5.11 11.58 4.64
C SER A 44 -5.52 12.81 5.46
N GLY A 45 -5.76 13.93 4.77
CA GLY A 45 -5.93 15.23 5.41
C GLY A 45 -4.64 15.63 6.14
N ASP A 46 -4.75 15.96 7.42
CA ASP A 46 -3.60 16.31 8.28
C ASP A 46 -2.99 15.08 8.99
N THR A 47 -3.40 13.86 8.60
CA THR A 47 -2.96 12.63 9.25
C THR A 47 -2.16 11.75 8.29
N HIS A 48 -1.00 11.31 8.77
CA HIS A 48 -0.23 10.25 8.12
C HIS A 48 -0.84 8.89 8.48
N GLN A 49 -1.14 8.08 7.48
CA GLN A 49 -1.74 6.75 7.64
C GLN A 49 -0.82 5.71 7.03
N ASN A 50 -0.88 4.48 7.55
CA ASN A 50 -0.17 3.36 6.95
C ASN A 50 -0.94 2.03 7.09
N ALA A 51 -0.56 1.07 6.26
CA ALA A 51 -1.06 -0.29 6.30
C ALA A 51 0.03 -1.27 5.87
N ALA A 52 0.14 -2.39 6.59
CA ALA A 52 1.00 -3.50 6.21
C ALA A 52 0.23 -4.51 5.33
N LEU A 53 0.87 -4.97 4.27
CA LEU A 53 0.39 -6.01 3.37
C LEU A 53 1.42 -7.16 3.29
N PRO A 54 0.97 -8.41 3.14
CA PRO A 54 1.85 -9.49 2.73
C PRO A 54 2.49 -9.19 1.37
N GLN A 55 3.73 -9.63 1.19
CA GLN A 55 4.48 -9.51 -0.07
C GLN A 55 3.72 -10.06 -1.29
N SER A 56 2.95 -11.13 -1.11
CA SER A 56 2.12 -11.74 -2.16
C SER A 56 0.98 -10.83 -2.63
N GLU A 57 0.26 -10.20 -1.69
CA GLU A 57 -0.83 -9.26 -1.99
C GLU A 57 -0.30 -7.98 -2.62
N PHE A 58 0.81 -7.43 -2.11
CA PHE A 58 1.45 -6.28 -2.74
C PHE A 58 1.80 -6.56 -4.20
N ARG A 59 2.47 -7.70 -4.48
CA ARG A 59 2.83 -8.10 -5.84
C ARG A 59 1.61 -8.35 -6.73
N ARG A 60 0.52 -8.89 -6.17
CA ARG A 60 -0.76 -9.01 -6.87
C ARG A 60 -1.29 -7.64 -7.30
N TYR A 61 -1.30 -6.65 -6.41
CA TYR A 61 -1.77 -5.30 -6.75
C TYR A 61 -0.89 -4.58 -7.79
N ILE A 62 0.42 -4.83 -7.80
CA ILE A 62 1.31 -4.36 -8.87
C ILE A 62 0.91 -5.00 -10.22
N ASN A 63 0.71 -6.32 -10.24
CA ASN A 63 0.33 -7.06 -11.45
C ASN A 63 -1.04 -6.61 -11.99
N GLU A 64 -1.99 -6.34 -11.09
CA GLU A 64 -3.32 -5.79 -11.43
C GLU A 64 -3.27 -4.30 -11.80
N LYS A 65 -2.09 -3.66 -11.74
CA LYS A 65 -1.90 -2.21 -11.95
C LYS A 65 -2.76 -1.35 -11.01
N ALA A 66 -3.09 -1.89 -9.83
CA ALA A 66 -3.75 -1.16 -8.76
C ALA A 66 -2.75 -0.32 -7.95
N ILE A 67 -1.49 -0.74 -7.95
CA ILE A 67 -0.32 0.03 -7.47
C ILE A 67 0.67 0.15 -8.62
N VAL A 68 1.25 1.33 -8.78
CA VAL A 68 2.31 1.58 -9.78
C VAL A 68 3.51 2.19 -9.06
N LEU A 69 4.65 1.50 -9.09
CA LEU A 69 5.91 2.07 -8.61
C LEU A 69 6.31 3.24 -9.49
N THR A 70 6.73 4.34 -8.88
CA THR A 70 7.23 5.52 -9.58
C THR A 70 8.73 5.58 -9.43
N GLN A 71 9.43 5.96 -10.51
CA GLN A 71 10.87 6.18 -10.50
C GLN A 71 11.22 7.47 -9.76
#